data_AF-A0A183A197-F1
#
_entry.id   AF-A0A183A197-F1
#
_cell.length_a   1.000
_cell.length_b   1.000
_cell.length_c   1.000
_cell.angle_alpha   90.00
_cell.angle_beta   90.00
_cell.angle_gamma   90.00
#
_symmetry.space_group_name_H-M   'P 1'
#
loop_
_entity.id
_entity.type
_entity.pdbx_description
1 polymer ?
#
loop_
_entity_poly.entity_id
_entity_poly.type
_entity_poly.pdbx_seq_one_letter_code
_entity_poly.pdbx_strand_id
1 'polypeptide(L)' 'MKVPSVKLEVDGEPLFLKRRVLPYDQREGVLKALQKMEQNGVINKVESSAWVTPIIVAIKVIVGHHGSVEIIE' A
#
# COMPACT_ATOMS: atom_id res chain seq x y z
N MET A 1 13.12 14.13 -16.18
CA MET A 1 12.84 12.67 -16.11
C MET A 1 11.70 12.36 -17.06
N LYS A 2 11.84 11.41 -18.00
CA LYS A 2 10.76 11.07 -18.94
C LYS A 2 9.88 10.01 -18.29
N VAL A 3 8.67 10.39 -17.87
CA VAL A 3 7.69 9.44 -17.31
C VAL A 3 7.15 8.58 -18.47
N PRO A 4 7.22 7.25 -18.39
CA PRO A 4 6.61 6.39 -19.39
C PRO A 4 5.10 6.64 -19.48
N SER A 5 4.56 6.71 -20.69
CA SER A 5 3.11 6.74 -20.87
C SER A 5 2.54 5.35 -20.58
N VAL A 6 1.57 5.28 -19.68
CA VAL A 6 0.79 4.08 -19.39
C VAL A 6 -0.63 4.34 -19.89
N LYS A 7 -1.15 3.44 -20.72
CA LYS A 7 -2.56 3.40 -21.11
C LYS A 7 -3.19 2.21 -20.41
N LEU A 8 -4.25 2.47 -19.66
CA LEU A 8 -5.07 1.42 -19.09
C LEU A 8 -6.16 1.09 -20.11
N GLU A 9 -6.29 -0.18 -20.51
CA GLU A 9 -7.47 -0.66 -21.24
C GLU A 9 -8.64 -0.67 -20.26
N VAL A 10 -9.48 0.37 -20.30
CA VAL A 10 -10.68 0.44 -19.47
C VAL A 10 -11.86 0.70 -20.38
N ASP A 11 -12.74 -0.29 -20.50
CA ASP A 11 -14.04 -0.11 -21.15
C ASP A 11 -15.10 0.53 -20.22
N GLY A 12 -14.90 0.61 -18.89
CA GLY A 12 -15.96 1.03 -17.99
C GLY A 12 -15.50 1.56 -16.64
N GLU A 13 -16.17 2.63 -16.21
CA GLU A 13 -16.39 3.22 -14.88
C GLU A 13 -15.33 3.06 -13.75
N PRO A 14 -15.14 4.11 -12.92
CA PRO A 14 -14.28 4.03 -11.75
C PRO A 14 -14.63 2.89 -10.79
N LEU A 15 -13.61 2.11 -10.41
CA LEU A 15 -13.79 1.01 -9.46
C LEU A 15 -13.65 1.50 -8.02
N PHE A 16 -14.73 1.36 -7.23
CA PHE A 16 -14.71 1.62 -5.79
C PHE A 16 -14.80 0.31 -5.01
N LEU A 17 -13.67 -0.13 -4.46
CA LEU A 17 -13.60 -1.31 -3.60
C LEU A 17 -13.67 -0.92 -2.13
N LYS A 18 -14.47 -1.67 -1.34
CA LYS A 18 -14.56 -1.47 0.11
C LYS A 18 -13.22 -1.76 0.80
N ARG A 19 -12.87 -0.98 1.83
CA ARG A 19 -11.67 -1.18 2.64
C ARG A 19 -11.65 -2.56 3.31
N ARG A 20 -10.47 -3.16 3.43
CA ARG A 20 -10.24 -4.37 4.24
C ARG A 20 -9.92 -3.97 5.68
N VAL A 21 -10.20 -4.86 6.62
CA VAL A 21 -9.85 -4.65 8.04
C VAL A 21 -8.35 -4.83 8.20
N LEU A 22 -7.69 -3.84 8.81
CA LEU A 22 -6.29 -3.93 9.21
C LEU A 22 -6.19 -4.49 10.64
N PRO A 23 -5.34 -5.51 10.87
CA PRO A 23 -4.97 -5.95 12.22
C PRO A 23 -4.54 -4.78 13.09
N TYR A 24 -4.89 -4.80 14.38
CA TYR A 24 -4.72 -3.65 15.28
C TYR A 24 -3.24 -3.28 15.49
N ASP A 25 -2.42 -4.30 15.72
CA ASP A 25 -0.97 -4.25 15.84
C ASP A 25 -0.29 -3.61 14.62
N GLN A 26 -0.86 -3.79 13.42
CA GLN A 26 -0.29 -3.27 12.18
C GLN A 26 -0.69 -1.83 11.85
N ARG A 27 -1.67 -1.23 12.56
CA ARG A 27 -2.20 0.09 12.20
C ARG A 27 -1.16 1.19 12.29
N GLU A 28 -0.35 1.18 13.33
CA GLU A 28 0.69 2.20 13.54
C GLU A 28 1.79 2.09 12.48
N GLY A 29 2.24 0.88 12.18
CA GLY A 29 3.22 0.62 11.12
C GLY A 29 2.73 1.10 9.75
N VAL A 30 1.48 0.78 9.40
CA VAL A 30 0.85 1.27 8.16
C VAL A 30 0.80 2.79 8.11
N LEU A 31 0.41 3.44 9.21
CA LEU A 31 0.34 4.90 9.26
C LEU A 31 1.72 5.54 9.03
N LYS A 32 2.77 5.05 9.72
CA LYS A 32 4.14 5.52 9.56
C LYS A 32 4.64 5.32 8.13
N ALA A 33 4.34 4.18 7.52
CA ALA A 33 4.71 3.90 6.13
C ALA A 33 4.05 4.88 5.15
N LEU A 34 2.74 5.13 5.29
CA LEU A 34 2.00 6.07 4.44
C LEU A 34 2.51 7.52 4.62
N GLN A 35 2.77 7.94 5.86
CA GLN A 35 3.34 9.26 6.14
C GLN A 35 4.73 9.43 5.51
N LYS A 36 5.59 8.40 5.60
CA LYS A 36 6.91 8.41 4.94
C LYS A 36 6.78 8.48 3.42
N MET A 37 5.82 7.77 2.82
CA MET A 37 5.56 7.85 1.38
C MET A 37 5.06 9.24 0.96
N GLU A 38 4.22 9.88 1.77
CA GLU A 38 3.76 11.26 1.54
C GLU A 38 4.94 12.25 1.63
N GLN A 39 5.75 12.17 2.68
CA GLN A 39 6.95 13.01 2.86
C GLN A 39 7.98 12.86 1.73
N ASN A 40 8.13 11.64 1.21
CA ASN A 40 9.04 11.36 0.10
C ASN A 40 8.45 11.72 -1.28
N GLY A 41 7.22 12.25 -1.34
CA GLY A 41 6.55 12.63 -2.58
C GLY A 41 6.09 11.45 -3.45
N VAL A 42 5.98 10.25 -2.87
CA VAL A 42 5.52 9.04 -3.59
C VAL A 42 4.00 9.04 -3.74
N ILE A 43 3.29 9.53 -2.72
CA ILE A 43 1.83 9.67 -2.72
C ILE A 43 1.44 11.08 -2.26
N ASN A 44 0.21 11.49 -2.59
CA ASN A 44 -0.39 12.73 -2.11
C ASN A 44 -1.80 12.45 -1.58
N LYS A 45 -2.25 13.23 -0.60
CA LYS A 45 -3.64 13.20 -0.15
C LYS A 45 -4.57 13.75 -1.23
N VAL A 46 -5.76 13.18 -1.31
CA VAL A 46 -6.85 13.65 -2.16
C VAL A 46 -8.12 13.72 -1.32
N GLU A 47 -8.93 14.76 -1.53
CA GLU A 47 -10.22 14.92 -0.82
C GLU A 47 -11.23 13.85 -1.25
N SER A 48 -11.23 13.48 -2.53
CA SER A 48 -12.08 12.43 -3.07
C SER A 48 -11.47 11.76 -4.29
N SER A 49 -11.87 10.52 -4.54
CA SER A 49 -11.52 9.75 -5.73
C SER A 49 -12.66 8.78 -6.03
N ALA A 50 -13.08 8.71 -7.30
CA ALA A 50 -13.99 7.66 -7.76
C ALA A 50 -13.30 6.28 -7.80
N TRP A 51 -11.96 6.27 -7.77
CA TRP A 51 -11.13 5.08 -7.71
C TRP A 51 -10.69 4.80 -6.28
N VAL A 52 -11.03 3.62 -5.77
CA VAL A 52 -10.60 3.17 -4.44
C VAL A 52 -10.21 1.70 -4.50
N THR A 53 -8.97 1.42 -4.08
CA THR A 53 -8.43 0.06 -3.94
C THR A 53 -8.03 -0.16 -2.47
N PRO A 54 -8.41 -1.28 -1.84
CA PRO A 54 -8.06 -1.53 -0.45
C PRO A 54 -6.55 -1.77 -0.31
N ILE A 55 -5.98 -1.22 0.76
CA ILE A 55 -4.61 -1.53 1.20
C ILE A 55 -4.67 -2.73 2.14
N ILE A 56 -3.74 -3.67 1.97
CA ILE A 56 -3.57 -4.87 2.80
C ILE A 56 -2.11 -4.93 3.24
N VAL A 57 -1.88 -5.38 4.48
CA VAL A 57 -0.53 -5.62 5.01
C VAL A 57 -0.18 -7.09 4.82
N ALA A 58 0.99 -7.35 4.25
CA ALA A 58 1.58 -8.68 4.19
C ALA A 58 2.77 -8.73 5.15
N ILE A 59 2.78 -9.71 6.04
CA ILE A 59 3.90 -9.95 6.94
C ILE A 59 4.93 -10.77 6.17
N LYS A 60 6.14 -10.24 6.03
CA LYS A 60 7.26 -10.97 5.48
C LYS A 60 8.03 -11.64 6.61
N VAL A 61 8.07 -12.96 6.56
CA VAL A 61 8.87 -13.78 7.47
C VAL A 61 10.12 -14.22 6.74
N ILE A 62 11.30 -13.92 7.29
CA ILE A 62 12.57 -14.44 6.80
C ILE A 62 12.99 -15.59 7.72
N VAL A 63 13.29 -16.74 7.11
CA VAL A 63 13.90 -17.88 7.82
C VAL A 63 15.38 -17.87 7.52
N GLY A 64 16.20 -17.64 8.55
CA GLY A 64 17.65 -17.70 8.49
C GLY A 64 18.17 -19.11 8.24
N HIS A 65 19.43 -19.21 7.83
CA HIS A 65 20.08 -20.46 7.41
C HIS A 65 20.10 -21.55 8.50
N HIS A 66 19.92 -21.17 9.78
CA HIS A 66 19.84 -22.08 10.93
C HIS A 66 18.43 -22.17 11.53
N GLY A 67 17.39 -21.77 10.79
CA GLY A 67 16.00 -21.83 11.25
C GLY A 67 15.59 -20.68 12.18
N SER A 68 16.40 -19.62 12.32
CA SER A 68 15.97 -18.40 13.01
C SER A 68 14.86 -17.72 12.20
N VAL A 69 13.78 -17.30 12.85
CA VAL A 69 12.66 -16.61 12.20
C VAL A 69 12.74 -15.13 12.55
N GLU A 70 12.92 -14.28 11.53
CA GLU A 70 12.92 -12.82 11.68
C GLU A 70 11.70 -12.22 10.98
N ILE A 71 10.97 -11.39 11.70
CA ILE A 71 9.89 -10.57 11.16
C ILE A 71 10.50 -9.21 10.81
N ILE A 72 10.33 -8.78 9.57
CA ILE A 72 10.73 -7.42 9.18
C ILE A 72 9.57 -6.49 9.49
N GLU A 73 9.80 -5.52 10.39
CA GLU A 73 8.91 -4.37 10.65
C GLU A 73 9.20 -3.20 9.70
#